data_AF-A0A960J0T7-F1
#
_entry.id   AF-A0A960J0T7-F1
#
_cell.length_a   1.000
_cell.length_b   1.000
_cell.length_c   1.000
_cell.angle_alpha   90.00
_cell.angle_beta   90.00
_cell.angle_gamma   90.00
#
_symmetry.space_group_name_H-M   'P 1'
#
loop_
_entity.id
_entity.type
_entity.pdbx_description
1 polymer ?
#
loop_
_entity_poly.entity_id
_entity_poly.type
_entity_poly.pdbx_seq_one_letter_code
_entity_poly.pdbx_strand_id
1 'polypeptide(L)'
;MATARRLALGLLSVEVLVLVVTGAALFFLYEPTPSQAFGDAFPDNGTQPGDVLRAVHGFASWAALPTVVVAGVLLAARARPGERVAPGVLWAVGGAVVVAAAAITGLTIAYDQVAIRTVTAGGNVAGYHRWLWNDDVLFFLVDGTEMAPSTLVKAVLLHTVALGGATVAVVTAGWWRVLGRRPAPSPSSSPADAEPASTTAR
;
A
#
# COMPACT_ATOMS: atom_id res chain seq x y z
N MET A 1 -9.73 22.67 1.24
CA MET A 1 -9.25 21.41 0.59
C MET A 1 -7.76 21.11 0.72
N ALA A 2 -6.86 22.11 0.76
CA ALA A 2 -5.41 21.83 0.90
C ALA A 2 -5.04 21.16 2.24
N THR A 3 -5.62 21.63 3.35
CA THR A 3 -5.44 21.04 4.69
C THR A 3 -5.95 19.60 4.75
N ALA A 4 -7.15 19.34 4.24
CA ALA A 4 -7.75 17.99 4.21
C ALA A 4 -6.85 16.96 3.50
N ARG A 5 -6.23 17.32 2.37
CA ARG A 5 -5.27 16.43 1.67
C ARG A 5 -4.06 16.08 2.54
N ARG A 6 -3.49 17.07 3.22
CA ARG A 6 -2.33 16.86 4.09
C ARG A 6 -2.69 16.00 5.30
N LEU A 7 -3.89 16.18 5.86
CA LEU A 7 -4.39 15.34 6.95
C LEU A 7 -4.60 13.89 6.50
N ALA A 8 -5.23 13.67 5.34
CA ALA A 8 -5.44 12.31 4.83
C ALA A 8 -4.11 11.59 4.51
N LEU A 9 -3.14 12.27 3.87
CA LEU A 9 -1.82 11.70 3.63
C LEU A 9 -1.00 11.54 4.92
N GLY A 10 -1.17 12.43 5.90
CA GLY A 10 -0.57 12.32 7.22
C GLY A 10 -1.06 11.08 7.95
N LEU A 11 -2.38 10.88 8.00
CA LEU A 11 -3.00 9.67 8.57
C LEU A 11 -2.48 8.41 7.88
N LEU A 12 -2.49 8.38 6.54
CA LEU A 12 -1.96 7.25 5.76
C LEU A 12 -0.48 6.97 6.07
N SER A 13 0.31 8.02 6.31
CA SER A 13 1.74 7.87 6.63
C SER A 13 1.93 7.24 8.02
N VAL A 14 1.08 7.60 8.99
CA VAL A 14 1.10 6.99 10.33
C VAL A 14 0.67 5.53 10.25
N GLU A 15 -0.39 5.21 9.52
CA GLU A 15 -0.83 3.82 9.32
C GLU A 15 0.26 2.96 8.66
N VAL A 16 0.89 3.48 7.58
CA VAL A 16 1.99 2.76 6.90
C VAL A 16 3.22 2.64 7.79
N LEU A 17 3.53 3.63 8.63
CA LEU A 17 4.61 3.52 9.61
C LEU A 17 4.31 2.40 10.63
N VAL A 18 3.08 2.34 11.14
CA VAL A 18 2.64 1.27 12.05
C VAL A 18 2.78 -0.09 11.36
N LEU A 19 2.33 -0.22 10.11
CA LEU A 19 2.46 -1.45 9.32
C LEU A 19 3.92 -1.87 9.14
N VAL A 20 4.82 -0.95 8.79
CA VAL A 20 6.24 -1.25 8.59
C VAL A 20 6.90 -1.68 9.92
N VAL A 21 6.64 -0.96 11.01
CA VAL A 21 7.25 -1.27 12.31
C VAL A 21 6.75 -2.60 12.86
N THR A 22 5.42 -2.79 12.88
CA THR A 22 4.83 -4.05 13.36
C THR A 22 5.15 -5.22 12.44
N GLY A 23 5.18 -5.00 11.11
CA GLY A 23 5.54 -6.02 10.13
C GLY A 23 7.00 -6.44 10.24
N ALA A 24 7.93 -5.51 10.47
CA ALA A 24 9.32 -5.82 10.75
C ALA A 24 9.48 -6.62 12.05
N ALA A 25 8.77 -6.22 13.12
CA ALA A 25 8.78 -6.96 14.38
C ALA A 25 8.24 -8.40 14.19
N LEU A 26 7.12 -8.54 13.47
CA LEU A 26 6.53 -9.84 13.16
C LEU A 26 7.43 -10.70 12.28
N PHE A 27 8.17 -10.12 11.33
CA PHE A 27 9.12 -10.85 10.50
C PHE A 27 10.19 -11.56 11.32
N PHE A 28 10.73 -10.91 12.38
CA PHE A 28 11.71 -11.53 13.27
C PHE A 28 11.11 -12.60 14.19
N LEU A 29 9.80 -12.53 14.45
CA LEU A 29 9.06 -13.51 15.24
C LEU A 29 8.45 -14.63 14.38
N TYR A 30 8.55 -14.52 13.05
CA TYR A 30 7.90 -15.43 12.12
C TYR A 30 8.74 -16.68 11.91
N GLU A 31 8.12 -17.85 12.10
CA GLU A 31 8.72 -19.14 11.80
C GLU A 31 7.92 -19.79 10.65
N PRO A 32 8.57 -20.10 9.50
CA PRO A 32 7.88 -20.63 8.33
C PRO A 32 7.58 -22.13 8.49
N THR A 33 6.73 -22.51 9.45
CA THR A 33 6.30 -23.90 9.67
C THR A 33 4.78 -24.03 9.56
N PRO A 34 4.25 -24.97 8.76
CA PRO A 34 2.81 -25.22 8.66
C PRO A 34 2.14 -25.57 9.99
N SER A 35 2.89 -26.11 10.95
CA SER A 35 2.42 -26.50 12.29
C SER A 35 1.97 -25.32 13.15
N GLN A 36 2.52 -24.11 12.94
CA GLN A 36 2.07 -22.92 13.68
C GLN A 36 0.67 -22.46 13.28
N ALA A 37 0.25 -22.73 12.04
CA ALA A 37 -1.04 -22.26 11.52
C ALA A 37 -2.25 -23.07 12.02
N PHE A 38 -1.97 -24.29 12.51
CA PHE A 38 -2.94 -25.17 13.16
C PHE A 38 -2.67 -25.33 14.67
N GLY A 39 -1.75 -24.53 15.21
CA GLY A 39 -1.25 -24.62 16.58
C GLY A 39 -2.38 -24.74 17.59
N ASP A 40 -2.40 -25.90 18.24
CA ASP A 40 -3.15 -26.37 19.40
C ASP A 40 -4.40 -25.56 19.80
N ALA A 41 -5.55 -26.22 19.67
CA ALA A 41 -6.89 -25.75 20.00
C ALA A 41 -7.14 -25.41 21.49
N PHE A 42 -6.07 -25.19 22.28
CA PHE A 42 -6.14 -24.85 23.68
C PHE A 42 -5.35 -23.57 23.92
N PRO A 43 -6.01 -22.45 24.25
CA PRO A 43 -5.32 -21.20 24.48
C PRO A 43 -4.48 -21.32 25.76
N ASP A 44 -3.17 -21.13 25.64
CA ASP A 44 -2.38 -20.68 26.76
C ASP A 44 -2.92 -19.31 27.20
N ASN A 45 -3.27 -19.19 28.48
CA ASN A 45 -4.03 -18.07 29.05
C ASN A 45 -3.25 -16.73 29.13
N GLY A 46 -2.16 -16.58 28.37
CA GLY A 46 -1.32 -15.39 28.35
C GLY A 46 -1.29 -14.76 26.95
N THR A 47 -1.62 -13.47 26.84
CA THR A 47 -1.41 -12.73 25.58
C THR A 47 0.08 -12.66 25.29
N GLN A 48 0.54 -13.38 24.28
CA GLN A 48 1.93 -13.29 23.86
C GLN A 48 2.15 -11.94 23.13
N PRO A 49 3.34 -11.33 23.24
CA PRO A 49 3.65 -10.08 22.53
C PRO A 49 3.37 -10.14 21.02
N GLY A 50 3.53 -11.32 20.41
CA GLY A 50 3.21 -11.57 19.00
C GLY A 50 1.73 -11.39 18.66
N ASP A 51 0.81 -11.71 19.58
CA ASP A 51 -0.63 -11.61 19.34
C ASP A 51 -1.08 -10.16 19.28
N VAL A 52 -0.54 -9.32 20.17
CA VAL A 52 -0.78 -7.88 20.15
C VAL A 52 -0.23 -7.27 18.87
N LEU A 53 0.98 -7.64 18.45
CA LEU A 53 1.56 -7.16 17.19
C LEU A 53 0.71 -7.55 15.97
N ARG A 54 0.22 -8.78 15.91
CA ARG A 54 -0.69 -9.24 14.83
C ARG A 54 -2.00 -8.47 14.83
N ALA A 55 -2.61 -8.24 16.00
CA ALA A 55 -3.85 -7.49 16.11
C ALA A 55 -3.68 -6.04 15.63
N VAL A 56 -2.59 -5.37 16.05
CA VAL A 56 -2.28 -4.00 15.63
C VAL A 56 -1.98 -3.94 14.13
N HIS A 57 -1.16 -4.85 13.62
CA HIS A 57 -0.82 -4.91 12.19
C HIS A 57 -2.07 -5.16 11.33
N GLY A 58 -2.93 -6.09 11.75
CA GLY A 58 -4.20 -6.39 11.09
C GLY A 58 -5.14 -5.19 11.07
N PHE A 59 -5.34 -4.54 12.23
CA PHE A 59 -6.18 -3.34 12.30
C PHE A 59 -5.65 -2.19 11.41
N ALA A 60 -4.34 -1.93 11.44
CA ALA A 60 -3.71 -0.92 10.59
C ALA A 60 -3.88 -1.24 9.10
N SER A 61 -3.80 -2.51 8.72
CA SER A 61 -4.01 -2.95 7.33
C SER A 61 -5.44 -2.70 6.87
N TRP A 62 -6.43 -2.92 7.74
CA TRP A 62 -7.85 -2.68 7.43
C TRP A 62 -8.16 -1.20 7.31
N ALA A 63 -7.54 -0.36 8.14
CA ALA A 63 -7.69 1.09 8.10
C ALA A 63 -7.00 1.74 6.88
N ALA A 64 -5.84 1.23 6.46
CA ALA A 64 -5.05 1.82 5.38
C ALA A 64 -5.77 1.86 4.02
N LEU A 65 -6.62 0.86 3.74
CA LEU A 65 -7.34 0.76 2.46
C LEU A 65 -8.34 1.90 2.23
N PRO A 66 -9.32 2.17 3.12
CA PRO A 66 -10.19 3.34 2.97
C PRO A 66 -9.40 4.65 3.03
N THR A 67 -8.34 4.75 3.84
CA THR A 67 -7.52 5.97 3.95
C THR A 67 -6.81 6.31 2.63
N VAL A 68 -6.22 5.34 1.92
CA VAL A 68 -5.57 5.58 0.63
C VAL A 68 -6.58 6.01 -0.45
N VAL A 69 -7.79 5.43 -0.43
CA VAL A 69 -8.87 5.82 -1.34
C VAL A 69 -9.30 7.26 -1.08
N VAL A 70 -9.54 7.63 0.18
CA VAL A 70 -9.91 9.00 0.57
C VAL A 70 -8.81 9.99 0.19
N ALA A 71 -7.54 9.70 0.50
CA ALA A 71 -6.41 10.54 0.11
C ALA A 71 -6.37 10.73 -1.42
N GLY A 72 -6.61 9.67 -2.17
CA GLY A 72 -6.64 9.67 -3.62
C GLY A 72 -7.77 10.51 -4.21
N VAL A 73 -8.98 10.41 -3.68
CA VAL A 73 -10.12 11.25 -4.05
C VAL A 73 -9.82 12.73 -3.79
N LEU A 74 -9.23 13.06 -2.64
CA LEU A 74 -8.86 14.44 -2.29
C LEU A 74 -7.75 15.02 -3.21
N LEU A 75 -6.86 14.16 -3.69
CA LEU A 75 -5.86 14.51 -4.71
C LEU A 75 -6.51 14.68 -6.09
N ALA A 76 -7.46 13.80 -6.45
CA ALA A 76 -8.21 13.85 -7.70
C ALA A 76 -9.11 15.08 -7.81
N ALA A 77 -9.67 15.57 -6.70
CA ALA A 77 -10.46 16.82 -6.65
C ALA A 77 -9.68 18.08 -7.09
N ARG A 78 -8.37 17.96 -7.38
CA ARG A 78 -7.53 19.01 -7.98
C ARG A 78 -7.45 18.92 -9.51
N ALA A 79 -8.23 18.06 -10.15
CA ALA A 79 -8.27 17.91 -11.60
C ALA A 79 -8.52 19.27 -12.27
N ARG A 80 -7.79 19.54 -13.36
CA ARG A 80 -8.03 20.76 -14.14
C ARG A 80 -9.16 20.53 -15.16
N PRO A 81 -9.93 21.58 -15.52
CA PRO A 81 -10.86 21.49 -16.63
C PRO A 81 -10.14 21.01 -17.90
N GLY A 82 -10.66 19.96 -18.54
CA GLY A 82 -10.07 19.35 -19.75
C GLY A 82 -9.18 18.13 -19.52
N GLU A 83 -8.81 17.80 -18.28
CA GLU A 83 -8.11 16.54 -17.99
C GLU A 83 -9.09 15.35 -18.07
N ARG A 84 -8.83 14.40 -18.98
CA ARG A 84 -9.67 13.18 -19.14
C ARG A 84 -9.61 12.27 -17.92
N VAL A 85 -8.43 12.13 -17.28
CA VAL A 85 -8.23 11.38 -16.04
C VAL A 85 -7.30 12.20 -15.16
N ALA A 86 -7.77 12.58 -13.97
CA ALA A 86 -6.94 13.33 -13.04
C ALA A 86 -5.78 12.45 -12.54
N PRO A 87 -4.53 12.94 -12.49
CA PRO A 87 -3.40 12.17 -11.96
C PRO A 87 -3.58 11.65 -10.52
N GLY A 88 -4.48 12.27 -9.76
CA GLY A 88 -4.89 11.78 -8.43
C GLY A 88 -5.72 10.49 -8.46
N VAL A 89 -6.53 10.27 -9.51
CA VAL A 89 -7.33 9.05 -9.68
C VAL A 89 -6.41 7.85 -9.93
N LEU A 90 -5.43 7.98 -10.84
CA LEU A 90 -4.48 6.90 -11.11
C LEU A 90 -3.64 6.56 -9.87
N TRP A 91 -3.25 7.58 -9.08
CA TRP A 91 -2.56 7.35 -7.81
C TRP A 91 -3.48 6.65 -6.80
N ALA A 92 -4.75 7.03 -6.71
CA ALA A 92 -5.73 6.41 -5.82
C ALA A 92 -5.93 4.93 -6.16
N VAL A 93 -6.17 4.63 -7.44
CA VAL A 93 -6.40 3.26 -7.93
C VAL A 93 -5.14 2.41 -7.74
N GLY A 94 -3.98 2.90 -8.20
CA GLY A 94 -2.72 2.18 -8.03
C GLY A 94 -2.37 1.95 -6.56
N GLY A 95 -2.57 2.95 -5.70
CA GLY A 95 -2.36 2.84 -4.27
C GLY A 95 -3.29 1.85 -3.59
N ALA A 96 -4.60 1.89 -3.92
CA ALA A 96 -5.57 0.94 -3.40
C ALA A 96 -5.25 -0.50 -3.82
N VAL A 97 -4.82 -0.72 -5.08
CA VAL A 97 -4.40 -2.05 -5.56
C VAL A 97 -3.18 -2.55 -4.81
N VAL A 98 -2.15 -1.71 -4.61
CA VAL A 98 -0.94 -2.10 -3.86
C VAL A 98 -1.28 -2.44 -2.41
N VAL A 99 -2.06 -1.60 -1.73
CA VAL A 99 -2.47 -1.84 -0.33
C VAL A 99 -3.35 -3.09 -0.21
N ALA A 100 -4.28 -3.30 -1.14
CA ALA A 100 -5.09 -4.52 -1.17
C ALA A 100 -4.24 -5.78 -1.42
N ALA A 101 -3.29 -5.72 -2.35
CA ALA A 101 -2.37 -6.82 -2.60
C ALA A 101 -1.50 -7.13 -1.37
N ALA A 102 -1.00 -6.10 -0.68
CA ALA A 102 -0.29 -6.27 0.59
C ALA A 102 -1.18 -6.94 1.64
N ALA A 103 -2.43 -6.49 1.81
CA ALA A 103 -3.37 -7.08 2.76
C ALA A 103 -3.67 -8.55 2.45
N ILE A 104 -3.93 -8.88 1.18
CA ILE A 104 -4.24 -10.26 0.74
C ILE A 104 -3.03 -11.18 0.93
N THR A 105 -1.83 -10.74 0.53
CA THR A 105 -0.61 -11.54 0.72
C THR A 105 -0.25 -11.71 2.20
N GLY A 106 -0.60 -10.75 3.06
CA GLY A 106 -0.48 -10.87 4.52
C GLY A 106 -1.35 -11.99 5.08
N LEU A 107 -2.57 -12.18 4.55
CA LEU A 107 -3.42 -13.33 4.91
C LEU A 107 -2.77 -14.65 4.52
N THR A 108 -2.09 -14.72 3.36
CA THR A 108 -1.40 -15.93 2.91
C THR A 108 -0.31 -16.39 3.89
N ILE A 109 0.38 -15.45 4.54
CA ILE A 109 1.46 -15.75 5.50
C ILE A 109 0.93 -16.37 6.80
N ALA A 110 -0.32 -16.05 7.18
CA ALA A 110 -0.96 -16.63 8.36
C ALA A 110 -1.23 -18.14 8.19
N TYR A 111 -1.35 -18.61 6.94
CA TYR A 111 -1.49 -20.02 6.58
C TYR A 111 -2.71 -20.74 7.22
N ASP A 112 -3.74 -19.98 7.59
CA ASP A 112 -4.96 -20.50 8.19
C ASP A 112 -5.95 -21.06 7.15
N GLN A 113 -7.07 -21.62 7.62
CA GLN A 113 -8.11 -22.16 6.74
C GLN A 113 -8.71 -21.10 5.80
N VAL A 114 -8.70 -19.82 6.18
CA VAL A 114 -9.15 -18.72 5.32
C VAL A 114 -8.11 -18.46 4.24
N ALA A 115 -6.82 -18.38 4.56
CA ALA A 115 -5.72 -18.22 3.63
C ALA A 115 -5.68 -19.32 2.59
N ILE A 116 -5.85 -20.58 3.01
CA ILE A 116 -5.93 -21.74 2.11
C ILE A 116 -7.11 -21.54 1.15
N ARG A 117 -8.32 -21.25 1.66
CA ARG A 117 -9.50 -21.01 0.82
C ARG A 117 -9.33 -19.83 -0.12
N THR A 118 -8.72 -18.73 0.33
CA THR A 118 -8.49 -17.53 -0.48
C THR A 118 -7.54 -17.80 -1.63
N VAL A 119 -6.43 -18.52 -1.39
CA VAL A 119 -5.49 -18.87 -2.46
C VAL A 119 -6.08 -19.90 -3.40
N THR A 120 -6.76 -20.93 -2.89
CA THR A 120 -7.45 -21.92 -3.75
C THR A 120 -8.54 -21.26 -4.61
N ALA A 121 -9.35 -20.36 -4.03
CA ALA A 121 -10.34 -19.60 -4.78
C ALA A 121 -9.68 -18.67 -5.82
N GLY A 122 -8.59 -18.00 -5.47
CA GLY A 122 -7.81 -17.17 -6.38
C GLY A 122 -7.21 -17.96 -7.55
N GLY A 123 -6.65 -19.15 -7.29
CA GLY A 123 -6.14 -20.06 -8.32
C GLY A 123 -7.23 -20.54 -9.28
N ASN A 124 -8.43 -20.84 -8.75
CA ASN A 124 -9.58 -21.20 -9.59
C ASN A 124 -10.03 -20.03 -10.48
N VAL A 125 -10.01 -18.79 -9.99
CA VAL A 125 -10.29 -17.59 -10.79
C VAL A 125 -9.18 -17.31 -11.80
N ALA A 126 -7.93 -17.68 -11.48
CA ALA A 126 -6.82 -17.52 -12.40
C ALA A 126 -6.90 -18.42 -13.63
N GLY A 127 -7.42 -19.65 -13.46
CA GLY A 127 -7.74 -20.54 -14.58
C GLY A 127 -8.72 -19.95 -15.60
N TYR A 128 -9.53 -18.95 -15.23
CA TYR A 128 -10.49 -18.30 -16.14
C TYR A 128 -9.89 -17.19 -17.00
N HIS A 129 -8.70 -16.63 -16.68
CA HIS A 129 -8.15 -15.47 -17.38
C HIS A 129 -6.81 -15.72 -18.09
N ARG A 130 -6.55 -16.97 -18.51
CA ARG A 130 -5.31 -17.50 -19.13
C ARG A 130 -4.63 -16.62 -20.20
N TRP A 131 -5.29 -15.60 -20.71
CA TRP A 131 -4.73 -14.60 -21.64
C TRP A 131 -3.87 -13.50 -20.97
N LEU A 132 -4.05 -13.19 -19.68
CA LEU A 132 -3.32 -12.11 -18.98
C LEU A 132 -2.18 -12.57 -18.07
N TRP A 133 -2.18 -13.83 -17.64
CA TRP A 133 -1.14 -14.43 -16.81
C TRP A 133 -0.79 -15.82 -17.34
N ASN A 134 0.48 -16.03 -17.71
CA ASN A 134 1.00 -17.35 -18.08
C ASN A 134 0.90 -18.29 -16.88
N ASP A 135 0.56 -19.57 -17.12
CA ASP A 135 0.44 -20.61 -16.10
C ASP A 135 1.74 -20.77 -15.26
N ASP A 136 2.88 -20.37 -15.83
CA ASP A 136 4.22 -20.41 -15.21
C ASP A 136 4.38 -19.49 -13.99
N VAL A 137 3.67 -18.35 -13.93
CA VAL A 137 3.83 -17.38 -12.83
C VAL A 137 3.13 -17.88 -11.56
N LEU A 138 1.98 -18.54 -11.74
CA LEU A 138 1.25 -19.19 -10.65
C LEU A 138 2.00 -20.40 -10.11
N PHE A 139 2.64 -21.18 -10.98
CA PHE A 139 3.51 -22.30 -10.61
C PHE A 139 4.79 -21.86 -9.87
N PHE A 140 5.29 -20.65 -10.14
CA PHE A 140 6.46 -20.11 -9.42
C PHE A 140 6.09 -19.57 -8.03
N LEU A 141 4.91 -18.96 -7.92
CA LEU A 141 4.42 -18.35 -6.68
C LEU A 141 3.78 -19.36 -5.73
N VAL A 142 3.08 -20.37 -6.27
CA VAL A 142 2.56 -21.55 -5.56
C VAL A 142 3.40 -22.71 -6.06
N ASP A 143 4.33 -23.21 -5.24
CA ASP A 143 5.34 -24.22 -5.59
C ASP A 143 4.71 -25.62 -5.85
N GLY A 144 3.76 -25.72 -6.78
CA GLY A 144 2.93 -26.90 -7.08
C GLY A 144 1.42 -26.67 -6.91
N THR A 145 0.65 -27.76 -6.77
CA THR A 145 -0.80 -27.74 -6.47
C THR A 145 -1.10 -27.67 -4.97
N GLU A 146 -0.07 -27.61 -4.13
CA GLU A 146 -0.14 -27.57 -2.67
C GLU A 146 0.76 -26.43 -2.17
N MET A 147 0.35 -25.74 -1.09
CA MET A 147 1.24 -24.75 -0.48
C MET A 147 2.35 -25.46 0.32
N ALA A 148 3.52 -25.60 -0.26
CA ALA A 148 4.70 -26.10 0.44
C ALA A 148 5.32 -25.02 1.36
N PRO A 149 6.12 -25.38 2.40
CA PRO A 149 6.86 -24.41 3.21
C PRO A 149 7.77 -23.46 2.41
N SER A 150 8.29 -23.91 1.26
CA SER A 150 9.02 -23.08 0.29
C SER A 150 8.19 -21.91 -0.27
N THR A 151 6.87 -22.09 -0.40
CA THR A 151 5.93 -21.06 -0.84
C THR A 151 5.76 -19.98 0.22
N LEU A 152 5.76 -20.34 1.52
CA LEU A 152 5.67 -19.37 2.62
C LEU A 152 6.83 -18.39 2.61
N VAL A 153 8.06 -18.87 2.38
CA VAL A 153 9.24 -18.00 2.31
C VAL A 153 9.11 -17.00 1.15
N LYS A 154 8.68 -17.46 -0.03
CA LYS A 154 8.42 -16.59 -1.19
C LYS A 154 7.32 -15.56 -0.88
N ALA A 155 6.24 -15.97 -0.24
CA ALA A 155 5.13 -15.10 0.14
C ALA A 155 5.55 -14.03 1.14
N VAL A 156 6.36 -14.39 2.15
CA VAL A 156 6.92 -13.44 3.11
C VAL A 156 7.81 -12.42 2.41
N LEU A 157 8.70 -12.84 1.51
CA LEU A 157 9.56 -11.91 0.77
C LEU A 157 8.73 -10.98 -0.15
N LEU A 158 7.76 -11.52 -0.88
CA LEU A 158 6.86 -10.74 -1.73
C LEU A 158 6.10 -9.69 -0.90
N HIS A 159 5.52 -10.09 0.23
CA HIS A 159 4.74 -9.22 1.08
C HIS A 159 5.61 -8.13 1.74
N THR A 160 6.71 -8.52 2.36
CA THR A 160 7.53 -7.61 3.17
C THR A 160 8.38 -6.68 2.30
N VAL A 161 9.09 -7.23 1.32
CA VAL A 161 10.05 -6.45 0.52
C VAL A 161 9.34 -5.74 -0.63
N ALA A 162 8.64 -6.49 -1.49
CA ALA A 162 8.07 -5.91 -2.70
C ALA A 162 6.82 -5.08 -2.39
N LEU A 163 5.82 -5.65 -1.71
CA LEU A 163 4.54 -4.97 -1.44
C LEU A 163 4.65 -3.95 -0.30
N GLY A 164 5.40 -4.26 0.76
CA GLY A 164 5.73 -3.30 1.81
C GLY A 164 6.50 -2.10 1.25
N GLY A 165 7.55 -2.35 0.45
CA GLY A 165 8.30 -1.30 -0.25
C GLY A 165 7.43 -0.48 -1.21
N ALA A 166 6.58 -1.14 -2.00
CA ALA A 166 5.65 -0.46 -2.90
C ALA A 166 4.64 0.42 -2.14
N THR A 167 4.16 -0.01 -0.98
CA THR A 167 3.25 0.79 -0.14
C THR A 167 3.93 2.07 0.35
N VAL A 168 5.19 1.98 0.81
CA VAL A 168 5.99 3.15 1.19
C VAL A 168 6.22 4.09 -0.02
N ALA A 169 6.48 3.52 -1.19
CA ALA A 169 6.66 4.30 -2.43
C ALA A 169 5.38 5.04 -2.84
N VAL A 170 4.20 4.41 -2.70
CA VAL A 170 2.89 5.05 -2.98
C VAL A 170 2.69 6.27 -2.09
N VAL A 171 2.92 6.14 -0.77
CA VAL A 171 2.78 7.26 0.18
C VAL A 171 3.76 8.39 -0.14
N THR A 172 5.02 8.03 -0.43
CA THR A 172 6.06 9.00 -0.83
C THR A 172 5.66 9.76 -2.10
N ALA A 173 5.15 9.03 -3.10
CA ALA A 173 4.65 9.62 -4.34
C ALA A 173 3.39 10.50 -4.14
N GLY A 174 2.61 10.22 -3.09
CA GLY A 174 1.49 11.06 -2.64
C GLY A 174 1.98 12.40 -2.08
N TRP A 175 2.97 12.37 -1.20
CA TRP A 175 3.61 13.58 -0.66
C TRP A 175 4.30 14.41 -1.74
N TRP A 176 5.03 13.78 -2.67
CA TRP A 176 5.63 14.49 -3.81
C TRP A 176 4.61 15.25 -4.65
N ARG A 177 3.39 14.74 -4.82
CA ARG A 177 2.31 15.45 -5.54
C ARG A 177 1.79 16.68 -4.79
N VAL A 178 1.85 16.66 -3.46
CA VAL A 178 1.43 17.79 -2.62
C VAL A 178 2.54 18.84 -2.50
N LEU A 179 3.80 18.41 -2.35
CA LEU A 179 4.95 19.27 -2.12
C LEU A 179 5.59 19.80 -3.41
N GLY A 180 5.63 19.00 -4.48
CA GLY A 180 6.39 19.29 -5.71
C GLY A 180 5.77 20.31 -6.67
N ARG A 181 4.68 21.00 -6.30
CA ARG A 181 4.08 22.04 -7.15
C ARG A 181 4.40 23.43 -6.58
N ARG A 182 5.21 24.20 -7.33
CA ARG A 182 5.50 25.62 -7.03
C ARG A 182 4.18 26.41 -6.90
N PRO A 183 4.10 27.37 -5.96
CA PRO A 183 3.04 28.38 -5.98
C PRO A 183 3.01 29.07 -7.36
N ALA A 184 1.84 29.49 -7.82
CA ALA A 184 1.77 30.37 -8.98
C ALA A 184 2.62 31.61 -8.70
N PRO A 185 3.32 32.18 -9.71
CA PRO A 185 3.99 33.46 -9.54
C PRO A 185 3.00 34.48 -8.95
N SER A 186 3.43 35.26 -7.96
CA SER A 186 2.62 36.37 -7.46
C SER A 186 2.36 37.35 -8.61
N PRO A 187 1.18 37.99 -8.68
CA PRO A 187 0.86 38.94 -9.76
C PRO A 187 1.94 40.02 -9.96
N SER A 188 2.63 40.41 -8.89
CA SER A 188 3.78 41.33 -8.89
C SER A 188 5.04 40.85 -9.61
N SER A 189 5.06 39.62 -10.13
CA SER A 189 6.17 39.08 -10.94
C SER A 189 5.85 39.06 -12.42
N SER A 190 4.71 39.64 -12.82
CA SER A 190 4.41 39.91 -14.22
C SER A 190 5.44 40.91 -14.76
N PRO A 191 6.05 40.67 -15.94
CA PRO A 191 6.90 41.66 -16.61
C PRO A 191 6.19 43.01 -16.87
N ALA A 192 4.86 43.05 -16.76
CA ALA A 192 4.05 44.25 -16.88
C ALA A 192 4.21 45.23 -15.69
N ASP A 193 4.63 44.74 -14.51
CA ASP A 193 4.86 45.55 -13.31
C ASP A 193 6.34 45.94 -13.14
N ALA A 194 7.19 45.60 -14.11
CA ALA A 194 8.56 46.09 -14.17
C ALA A 194 8.51 47.59 -14.51
N GLU A 195 8.55 48.42 -13.46
CA GLU A 195 8.69 49.87 -13.57
C GLU A 195 9.82 50.20 -14.55
N PRO A 196 9.59 51.01 -15.60
CA PRO A 196 10.63 51.35 -16.54
C PRO A 196 11.73 52.09 -15.77
N ALA A 197 12.93 51.49 -15.74
CA ALA A 197 14.11 52.07 -15.10
C ALA A 197 14.20 53.54 -15.48
N SER A 198 14.06 54.41 -14.47
CA SER A 198 14.07 55.85 -14.64
C SER A 198 15.39 56.25 -15.29
N THR A 199 15.29 56.57 -16.59
CA THR A 199 16.38 57.16 -17.35
C THR A 199 16.60 58.56 -16.78
N THR A 200 17.46 58.65 -15.78
CA THR A 200 18.00 59.90 -15.29
C THR A 200 19.06 60.35 -16.29
N ALA A 201 18.62 61.12 -17.29
CA ALA A 201 19.50 61.88 -18.14
C ALA A 201 20.17 62.98 -17.30
N ARG A 202 21.50 62.98 -17.25
CA ARG A 202 22.32 64.16 -16.96
C ARG A 202 23.59 64.12 -17.78
#